data_AF-A0A1Y1XWQ3-F1
#
_entry.id   AF-A0A1Y1XWQ3-F1
#
_cell.length_a   1.000
_cell.length_b   1.000
_cell.length_c   1.000
_cell.angle_alpha   90.00
_cell.angle_beta   90.00
_cell.angle_gamma   90.00
#
_symmetry.space_group_name_H-M   'P 1'
#
loop_
_entity.id
_entity.type
_entity.pdbx_description
1 polymer ?
#
loop_
_entity_poly.entity_id
_entity_poly.type
_entity_poly.pdbx_seq_one_letter_code
_entity_poly.pdbx_strand_id
1 'polypeptide(L)'
;MPASQQIVFADKEKSDSEFVVFINSDIYSKWRSDKSISITDVVQTFNVYITRSGGHTGVSETPSHQELDTVFGTSNNTAVVEHILKHGTLKGTASISKHGQAFNHSNLHN
;
A
#
# COMPACT_ATOMS: atom_id res chain seq x y z
N MET A 1 -6.48 9.93 20.07
CA MET A 1 -5.96 8.73 19.41
C MET A 1 -5.16 9.19 18.21
N PRO A 2 -3.87 8.87 18.06
CA PRO A 2 -3.14 9.17 16.83
C PRO A 2 -3.88 8.50 15.66
N ALA A 3 -4.11 9.24 14.58
CA ALA A 3 -4.73 8.70 13.39
C ALA A 3 -3.75 7.70 12.75
N SER A 4 -4.06 6.41 12.84
CA SER A 4 -3.35 5.37 12.12
C SER A 4 -3.70 5.49 10.64
N GLN A 5 -2.68 5.65 9.81
CA GLN A 5 -2.84 5.72 8.37
C GLN A 5 -2.19 4.50 7.75
N GLN A 6 -2.74 4.03 6.63
CA GLN A 6 -2.16 2.91 5.90
C GLN A 6 -1.70 3.40 4.53
N ILE A 7 -0.60 2.84 4.06
CA ILE A 7 -0.12 3.05 2.70
C ILE A 7 -0.39 1.78 1.93
N VAL A 8 -1.05 1.93 0.78
CA VAL A 8 -1.41 0.84 -0.13
C VAL A 8 -0.61 1.01 -1.41
N PHE A 9 0.12 -0.02 -1.80
CA PHE A 9 0.84 -0.11 -3.05
C PHE A 9 0.29 -1.27 -3.87
N ALA A 10 -0.14 -1.03 -5.09
CA ALA A 10 -0.69 -2.06 -5.97
C ALA A 10 -0.05 -1.90 -7.35
N ASP A 11 0.58 -2.96 -7.82
CA ASP A 11 1.25 -2.97 -9.12
C ASP A 11 0.52 -3.95 -10.04
N LYS A 12 -0.48 -3.46 -10.78
CA LYS A 12 -1.31 -4.31 -11.65
C LYS A 12 -0.52 -4.97 -12.79
N GLU A 13 0.69 -4.51 -13.09
CA GLU A 13 1.54 -5.12 -14.12
C GLU A 13 2.26 -6.37 -13.58
N LYS A 14 2.67 -6.34 -12.31
CA LYS A 14 3.36 -7.43 -11.64
C LYS A 14 2.43 -8.37 -10.88
N SER A 15 1.38 -7.86 -10.24
CA SER A 15 0.50 -8.62 -9.35
C SER A 15 -0.87 -7.96 -9.14
N ASP A 16 -1.93 -8.76 -9.00
CA ASP A 16 -3.27 -8.27 -8.65
C ASP A 16 -3.43 -7.99 -7.14
N SER A 17 -2.41 -8.32 -6.36
CA SER A 17 -2.34 -8.12 -4.91
C SER A 17 -1.99 -6.68 -4.56
N GLU A 18 -2.67 -6.12 -3.56
CA GLU A 18 -2.35 -4.82 -2.98
C GLU A 18 -1.53 -5.02 -1.70
N PHE A 19 -0.41 -4.33 -1.57
CA PHE A 19 0.47 -4.36 -0.41
C PHE A 19 0.13 -3.21 0.53
N VAL A 20 -0.10 -3.52 1.79
CA VAL A 20 -0.57 -2.59 2.81
C VAL A 20 0.41 -2.56 3.98
N VAL A 21 0.79 -1.35 4.38
CA VAL A 21 1.63 -1.11 5.56
C VAL A 21 0.99 -0.04 6.44
N PHE A 22 0.99 -0.29 7.75
CA PHE A 22 0.46 0.64 8.74
C PHE A 22 1.53 1.58 9.26
N ILE A 23 1.24 2.87 9.23
CA ILE A 23 2.16 3.93 9.63
C ILE A 23 1.53 4.91 10.62
N ASN A 24 2.38 5.68 11.27
CA ASN A 24 1.99 6.86 12.03
C ASN A 24 2.06 8.08 11.11
N SER A 25 0.92 8.70 10.80
CA SER A 25 0.86 9.84 9.88
C SER A 25 1.72 11.03 10.34
N ASP A 26 1.77 11.28 11.65
CA ASP A 26 2.59 12.35 12.26
C ASP A 26 4.10 12.14 12.00
N ILE A 27 4.58 10.93 12.26
CA ILE A 27 6.00 10.56 12.10
C ILE A 27 6.34 10.46 10.62
N TYR A 28 5.42 9.94 9.78
CA TYR A 28 5.61 9.89 8.33
C TYR A 28 5.76 11.28 7.71
N SER A 29 4.97 12.25 8.15
CA SER A 29 5.11 13.64 7.70
C SER A 29 6.49 14.20 8.05
N LYS A 30 6.98 13.93 9.27
CA LYS A 30 8.33 14.33 9.69
C LYS A 30 9.40 13.62 8.88
N TRP A 31 9.26 12.31 8.65
CA TRP A 31 10.19 11.50 7.86
C TRP A 31 10.27 11.90 6.39
N ARG A 32 9.19 12.48 5.84
CA ARG A 32 9.23 13.07 4.49
C ARG A 32 10.17 14.27 4.41
N SER A 33 10.26 15.07 5.48
CA SER A 33 11.16 16.22 5.56
C SER A 33 12.56 15.86 6.09
N ASP A 34 12.64 14.95 7.06
CA ASP A 34 13.86 14.53 7.75
C ASP A 34 14.09 13.02 7.58
N LYS A 35 15.08 12.66 6.75
CA LYS A 35 15.45 11.26 6.49
C LYS A 35 16.34 10.65 7.57
N SER A 36 16.68 11.38 8.64
CA SER A 36 17.40 10.83 9.80
C SER A 36 16.48 10.00 10.69
N ILE A 37 15.16 10.22 10.59
CA ILE A 37 14.16 9.40 11.27
C ILE A 37 14.18 8.00 10.66
N SER A 38 14.30 6.98 11.51
CA SER A 38 14.34 5.60 11.05
C SER A 38 12.94 5.11 10.67
N ILE A 39 12.87 4.27 9.64
CA ILE A 39 11.62 3.70 9.14
C ILE A 39 10.88 2.90 10.22
N THR A 40 11.63 2.32 11.18
CA THR A 40 11.11 1.68 12.40
C THR A 40 10.20 2.57 13.23
N ASP A 41 10.48 3.87 13.28
CA ASP A 41 9.71 4.84 14.06
C ASP A 41 8.44 5.25 13.29
N VAL A 42 8.55 5.30 11.97
CA VAL A 42 7.47 5.70 11.05
C VAL A 42 6.37 4.63 10.98
N VAL A 43 6.76 3.36 10.90
CA VAL A 43 5.85 2.23 10.75
C VAL A 43 5.37 1.77 12.12
N GLN A 44 4.11 1.39 12.22
CA GLN A 44 3.59 0.80 13.46
C GLN A 44 4.03 -0.67 13.62
N THR A 45 4.21 -1.36 12.49
CA THR A 45 4.66 -2.75 12.43
C THR A 45 5.48 -2.97 11.16
N PHE A 46 6.51 -3.83 11.25
CA PHE A 46 7.32 -4.28 10.12
C PHE A 46 6.63 -5.33 9.26
N ASN A 47 5.42 -5.73 9.63
CA ASN A 47 4.63 -6.66 8.86
C ASN A 47 4.05 -5.96 7.64
N VAL A 48 4.38 -6.51 6.47
CA VAL A 48 3.73 -6.18 5.21
C VAL A 48 2.53 -7.10 5.10
N TYR A 49 1.37 -6.50 4.87
CA TYR A 49 0.15 -7.24 4.60
C TYR A 49 -0.16 -7.16 3.12
N ILE A 50 -0.80 -8.18 2.57
CA ILE A 50 -1.37 -8.11 1.24
C ILE A 50 -2.87 -8.33 1.29
N THR A 51 -3.58 -7.68 0.40
CA THR A 51 -5.00 -7.86 0.17
C THR A 51 -5.20 -8.19 -1.30
N ARG A 52 -5.78 -9.36 -1.59
CA ARG A 52 -6.13 -9.72 -2.96
C ARG A 52 -7.39 -8.95 -3.37
N SER A 53 -7.33 -8.26 -4.51
CA SER A 53 -8.41 -7.41 -5.00
C SER A 53 -9.69 -8.24 -5.21
N GLY A 54 -10.69 -8.07 -4.33
CA GLY A 54 -11.98 -8.78 -4.46
C GLY A 54 -12.72 -9.07 -3.14
N GLY A 55 -12.04 -8.99 -1.99
CA GLY A 55 -12.67 -9.21 -0.70
C GLY A 55 -13.07 -7.91 0.01
N HIS A 56 -14.37 -7.59 0.05
CA HIS A 56 -14.93 -6.57 0.96
C HIS A 56 -14.66 -6.86 2.46
N THR A 57 -14.06 -8.00 2.79
CA THR A 57 -13.85 -8.53 4.15
C THR A 57 -12.39 -8.60 4.62
N GLY A 58 -11.43 -7.99 3.91
CA GLY A 58 -10.15 -7.62 4.51
C GLY A 58 -9.32 -8.76 5.11
N VAL A 59 -9.12 -9.86 4.37
CA VAL A 59 -8.09 -10.83 4.75
C VAL A 59 -6.74 -10.21 4.42
N SER A 60 -6.11 -9.63 5.44
CA SER A 60 -4.71 -9.24 5.40
C SER A 60 -3.85 -10.46 5.69
N GLU A 61 -3.27 -11.02 4.64
CA GLU A 61 -2.31 -12.12 4.76
C GLU A 61 -0.88 -11.60 4.59
N THR A 62 0.09 -12.40 5.02
CA THR A 62 1.51 -12.10 4.81
C THR A 62 1.92 -12.54 3.41
N PRO A 63 2.56 -11.68 2.60
CA PRO A 63 3.09 -12.08 1.30
C PRO A 63 4.20 -13.13 1.44
N SER A 64 4.29 -14.01 0.46
CA SER A 64 5.41 -14.95 0.35
C SER A 64 6.67 -14.24 -0.14
N HIS A 65 7.87 -14.73 0.21
CA HIS A 65 9.13 -14.14 -0.27
C HIS A 65 9.21 -14.06 -1.81
N GLN A 66 8.64 -15.03 -2.52
CA GLN A 66 8.58 -15.04 -3.99
C GLN A 66 7.74 -13.88 -4.56
N GLU A 67 6.62 -13.54 -3.91
CA GLU A 67 5.79 -12.40 -4.32
C GLU A 67 6.54 -11.08 -4.10
N LEU A 68 7.22 -10.97 -2.97
CA LEU A 68 8.04 -9.80 -2.65
C LEU A 68 9.16 -9.60 -3.68
N ASP A 69 9.85 -10.68 -4.05
CA ASP A 69 10.89 -10.66 -5.06
C ASP A 69 10.34 -10.31 -6.46
N THR A 70 9.19 -10.87 -6.83
CA THR A 70 8.57 -10.62 -8.16
C THR A 70 8.11 -9.17 -8.32
N VAL A 71 7.51 -8.60 -7.28
CA VAL A 71 6.97 -7.24 -7.30
C VAL A 71 8.06 -6.21 -7.05
N PHE A 72 8.79 -6.34 -5.94
CA PHE A 72 9.76 -5.35 -5.46
C PHE A 72 11.20 -5.64 -5.88
N GLY A 73 11.51 -6.83 -6.40
CA GLY A 73 12.89 -7.25 -6.69
C GLY A 73 13.71 -7.58 -5.43
N THR A 74 13.05 -7.71 -4.28
CA THR A 74 13.72 -8.01 -3.01
C THR A 74 12.80 -8.77 -2.06
N SER A 75 13.36 -9.77 -1.38
CA SER A 75 12.67 -10.50 -0.30
C SER A 75 12.85 -9.84 1.08
N ASN A 76 13.51 -8.67 1.16
CA ASN A 76 13.79 -8.01 2.43
C ASN A 76 12.63 -7.10 2.85
N ASN A 77 11.93 -7.45 3.93
CA ASN A 77 10.80 -6.69 4.46
C ASN A 77 11.10 -5.20 4.63
N THR A 78 12.28 -4.83 5.12
CA THR A 78 12.64 -3.42 5.33
C THR A 78 12.70 -2.66 4.01
N ALA A 79 13.28 -3.26 2.97
CA ALA A 79 13.38 -2.66 1.64
C ALA A 79 12.00 -2.56 0.97
N VAL A 80 11.17 -3.59 1.13
CA VAL A 80 9.77 -3.59 0.66
C VAL A 80 8.97 -2.48 1.32
N VAL A 81 9.04 -2.37 2.65
CA VAL A 81 8.36 -1.33 3.42
C VAL A 81 8.81 0.05 2.95
N GLU A 82 10.12 0.29 2.81
CA GLU A 82 10.62 1.56 2.31
C GLU A 82 10.10 1.88 0.89
N HIS A 83 10.04 0.88 0.02
CA HIS A 83 9.48 1.03 -1.33
C HIS A 83 8.01 1.42 -1.28
N ILE A 84 7.19 0.73 -0.47
CA ILE A 84 5.78 1.04 -0.28
C ILE A 84 5.62 2.46 0.30
N LEU A 85 6.45 2.88 1.25
CA LEU A 85 6.40 4.23 1.80
C LEU A 85 6.72 5.33 0.78
N LYS A 86 7.57 5.03 -0.22
CA LYS A 86 8.00 5.96 -1.28
C LYS A 86 7.03 5.99 -2.47
N HIS A 87 6.57 4.83 -2.93
CA HIS A 87 5.78 4.67 -4.15
C HIS A 87 4.29 4.37 -3.90
N GLY A 88 3.94 3.96 -2.68
CA GLY A 88 2.58 3.66 -2.29
C GLY A 88 1.72 4.89 -2.08
N THR A 89 0.41 4.65 -2.07
CA THR A 89 -0.62 5.68 -1.89
C THR A 89 -1.12 5.66 -0.46
N LEU A 90 -1.09 6.82 0.18
CA LEU A 90 -1.68 7.05 1.50
C LEU A 90 -3.21 6.87 1.45
N LYS A 91 -3.72 5.81 2.05
CA LYS A 91 -5.15 5.58 2.29
C LYS A 91 -5.51 6.03 3.71
N GLY A 92 -6.02 7.25 3.81
CA GLY A 92 -6.74 7.70 5.00
C GLY A 92 -8.19 7.20 4.96
N THR A 93 -8.87 7.13 6.11
CA THR A 93 -10.31 6.85 6.22
C THR A 93 -11.22 7.88 5.53
N ALA A 94 -10.65 8.85 4.82
CA ALA A 94 -11.37 9.79 3.98
C ALA A 94 -11.56 9.21 2.57
N SER A 95 -12.75 8.66 2.37
CA SER A 95 -13.46 8.64 1.10
C SER A 95 -12.88 7.74 -0.01
N ILE A 96 -13.66 6.70 -0.31
CA ILE A 96 -13.71 6.01 -1.60
C ILE A 96 -13.96 7.06 -2.69
N SER A 97 -12.90 7.69 -3.18
CA SER A 97 -12.96 8.63 -4.27
C SER A 97 -11.73 8.45 -5.15
N LYS A 98 -11.97 7.86 -6.33
CA LYS A 98 -11.14 7.93 -7.55
C LYS A 98 -10.07 6.84 -7.76
N HIS A 99 -10.55 5.69 -8.21
CA HIS A 99 -10.02 5.02 -9.42
C HIS A 99 -11.25 4.34 -10.06
N GLY A 100 -11.96 4.90 -11.04
CA GLY A 100 -11.38 5.48 -12.25
C GLY A 100 -10.90 4.38 -13.21
N GLN A 101 -11.51 3.19 -13.21
CA GLN A 101 -11.32 2.21 -14.29
C GLN A 101 -12.63 2.11 -15.08
N ALA A 102 -12.50 2.30 -16.38
CA ALA A 102 -13.54 2.65 -17.32
C ALA A 102 -14.59 1.55 -17.50
N PHE A 103 -15.86 1.86 -17.20
CA PHE A 103 -16.99 1.19 -17.83
C PHE A 103 -17.27 1.90 -19.16
N ASN A 104 -16.65 1.41 -20.23
CA ASN A 104 -17.06 1.76 -21.59
C ASN A 104 -18.43 1.13 -21.85
N HIS A 105 -19.51 1.85 -21.54
CA HIS A 105 -20.85 1.52 -21.98
C HIS A 105 -21.10 2.24 -23.32
N SER A 106 -20.58 1.68 -24.40
CA SER A 106 -20.94 2.10 -25.76
C SER A 106 -22.34 1.60 -26.07
N ASN A 107 -23.35 2.45 -25.90
CA ASN A 107 -24.71 2.22 -26.37
C ASN A 107 -25.14 3.38 -27.26
N LEU A 108 -24.96 3.24 -28.58
CA LEU A 108 -25.62 4.09 -29.58
C LEU A 108 -25.74 3.35 -30.91
N HIS A 109 -26.91 2.80 -31.20
CA HIS A 109 -27.76 3.33 -32.28
C HIS A 109 -29.15 2.71 -32.22
N ASN A 110 -30.14 3.61 -32.29
CA ASN A 110 -31.52 3.37 -32.67
C ASN A 110 -31.63 3.38 -34.20
#